data_AF-H1DDT0-F1
#
_entry.id   AF-H1DDT0-F1
#
_cell.length_a   1.000
_cell.length_b   1.000
_cell.length_c   1.000
_cell.angle_alpha   90.00
_cell.angle_beta   90.00
_cell.angle_gamma   90.00
#
_symmetry.space_group_name_H-M   'P 1'
#
loop_
_entity.id
_entity.type
_entity.pdbx_description
1 polymer ?
#
loop_
_entity_poly.entity_id
_entity_poly.type
_entity_poly.pdbx_seq_one_letter_code
_entity_poly.pdbx_strand_id
1 'polypeptide(L)'
;MNKKMLKKKLIEYRTSVYHYNLKGNFNFVYKGFVLNHKNNQWEVYYAEKGHKWLLNIFDSEEEACDFYFERFRVYFNDRYKDQGPLTVREKTRNFFRLFFSIIFLIAGLISVIILIYISIEKIFL
;
A
#
# COMPACT_ATOMS: atom_id res chain seq x y z
N MET A 1 15.22 -2.41 18.73
CA MET A 1 13.74 -2.38 18.84
C MET A 1 13.15 -3.79 18.78
N ASN A 2 11.95 -4.07 19.32
CA ASN A 2 11.31 -5.40 19.13
C ASN A 2 10.43 -5.50 17.85
N LYS A 3 10.03 -6.72 17.47
CA LYS A 3 9.22 -6.99 16.26
C LYS A 3 7.87 -6.27 16.25
N LYS A 4 7.24 -6.07 17.41
CA LYS A 4 5.96 -5.33 17.52
C LYS A 4 6.18 -3.86 17.14
N MET A 5 7.25 -3.26 17.63
CA MET A 5 7.63 -1.89 17.32
C MET A 5 8.06 -1.73 15.86
N LEU A 6 8.82 -2.69 15.32
CA LEU A 6 9.16 -2.75 13.89
C LEU A 6 7.89 -2.77 13.01
N LYS A 7 6.92 -3.64 13.34
CA LYS A 7 5.65 -3.70 12.61
C LYS A 7 4.92 -2.35 12.63
N LYS A 8 4.88 -1.68 13.79
CA LYS A 8 4.27 -0.36 13.94
C LYS A 8 4.95 0.66 13.01
N LYS A 9 6.29 0.73 13.02
CA LYS A 9 7.05 1.61 12.13
C LYS A 9 6.81 1.34 10.65
N LEU A 10 6.78 0.07 10.21
CA LEU A 10 6.49 -0.27 8.82
C LEU A 10 5.07 0.17 8.39
N ILE A 11 4.09 0.08 9.29
CA ILE A 11 2.73 0.57 9.05
C ILE A 11 2.71 2.12 8.97
N GLU A 12 3.42 2.80 9.87
CA GLU A 12 3.56 4.27 9.85
C GLU A 12 4.23 4.76 8.56
N TYR A 13 5.19 4.00 8.04
CA TYR A 13 5.82 4.23 6.75
C TYR A 13 4.94 3.85 5.55
N ARG A 14 3.71 3.36 5.80
CA ARG A 14 2.74 2.91 4.80
C ARG A 14 3.33 1.86 3.85
N THR A 15 4.20 1.02 4.38
CA THR A 15 4.85 -0.04 3.63
C THR A 15 3.82 -1.06 3.16
N SER A 16 3.80 -1.34 1.86
CA SER A 16 2.99 -2.42 1.30
C SER A 16 3.34 -3.76 1.93
N VAL A 17 2.33 -4.58 2.23
CA VAL A 17 2.50 -5.94 2.76
C VAL A 17 3.33 -6.84 1.82
N TYR A 18 3.45 -6.50 0.54
CA TYR A 18 4.27 -7.21 -0.44
C TYR A 18 5.77 -6.87 -0.36
N HIS A 19 6.15 -5.89 0.48
CA HIS A 19 7.54 -5.46 0.68
C HIS A 19 8.14 -5.93 2.01
N TYR A 20 7.38 -6.64 2.83
CA TYR A 20 7.92 -7.15 4.08
C TYR A 20 7.23 -8.40 4.61
N ASN A 21 7.96 -9.20 5.38
CA ASN A 21 7.39 -10.27 6.18
C ASN A 21 8.13 -10.40 7.52
N LEU A 22 7.38 -10.50 8.63
CA LEU A 22 7.94 -10.61 9.99
C LEU A 22 7.75 -11.99 10.61
N LYS A 23 7.44 -13.00 9.79
CA LYS A 23 7.15 -14.38 10.18
C LYS A 23 8.02 -15.39 9.42
N GLY A 24 9.08 -14.94 8.76
CA GLY A 24 9.96 -15.80 7.95
C GLY A 24 9.34 -16.34 6.65
N ASN A 25 8.18 -15.85 6.21
CA ASN A 25 7.53 -16.36 5.02
C ASN A 25 7.88 -15.52 3.78
N PHE A 26 8.81 -16.04 2.98
CA PHE A 26 9.33 -15.44 1.76
C PHE A 26 8.29 -15.37 0.63
N ASN A 27 7.34 -16.30 0.58
CA ASN A 27 6.36 -16.39 -0.52
C ASN A 27 5.38 -15.21 -0.53
N PHE A 28 5.28 -14.47 0.58
CA PHE A 28 4.46 -13.28 0.69
C PHE A 28 5.22 -11.97 0.38
N VAL A 29 6.48 -12.06 -0.06
CA VAL A 29 7.30 -10.89 -0.39
C VAL A 29 7.69 -10.95 -1.86
N TYR A 30 7.19 -10.00 -2.64
CA TYR A 30 7.59 -9.86 -4.04
C TYR A 30 8.95 -9.16 -4.15
N LYS A 31 9.15 -8.10 -3.35
CA LYS A 31 10.39 -7.31 -3.28
C LYS A 31 10.51 -6.60 -1.93
N GLY A 32 11.42 -7.03 -1.07
CA GLY A 32 11.70 -6.36 0.19
C GLY A 32 12.32 -7.26 1.25
N PHE A 33 12.00 -7.04 2.52
CA PHE A 33 12.77 -7.63 3.64
C PHE A 33 11.98 -8.67 4.42
N VAL A 34 12.65 -9.75 4.84
CA VAL A 34 12.05 -10.81 5.65
C VAL A 34 12.83 -10.97 6.95
N LEU A 35 12.13 -10.90 8.08
CA LEU A 35 12.64 -11.26 9.39
C LEU A 35 12.23 -12.70 9.69
N ASN A 36 13.21 -13.54 9.99
CA ASN A 36 13.03 -14.94 10.34
C ASN A 36 13.67 -15.23 11.70
N HIS A 37 13.17 -16.23 12.41
CA HIS A 37 13.78 -16.74 13.63
C HIS A 37 13.94 -18.25 13.49
N LYS A 38 15.18 -18.73 13.47
CA LYS A 38 15.52 -20.13 13.24
C LYS A 38 16.77 -20.47 14.04
N ASN A 39 16.82 -21.68 14.62
CA ASN A 39 17.96 -22.18 15.38
C ASN A 39 18.41 -21.23 16.50
N ASN A 40 17.46 -20.62 17.22
CA ASN A 40 17.71 -19.59 18.25
C ASN A 40 18.45 -18.33 17.75
N GLN A 41 18.44 -18.09 16.45
CA GLN A 41 19.03 -16.90 15.85
C GLN A 41 18.00 -16.14 15.03
N TRP A 42 18.19 -14.83 14.96
CA TRP A 42 17.39 -13.92 14.15
C TRP A 42 18.09 -13.66 12.83
N GLU A 43 17.42 -14.00 11.74
CA GLU A 43 17.96 -13.87 10.40
C GLU A 43 17.20 -12.77 9.66
N VAL A 44 17.94 -11.85 9.02
CA VAL A 44 17.36 -10.82 8.16
C VAL A 44 17.73 -11.11 6.72
N TYR A 45 16.72 -11.21 5.87
CA TYR A 45 16.89 -11.45 4.44
C TYR A 45 16.36 -10.28 3.61
N TYR A 46 16.93 -10.13 2.43
CA TYR A 46 16.28 -9.44 1.31
C TYR A 46 15.69 -10.50 0.37
N ALA A 47 14.50 -10.26 -0.17
CA ALA A 47 13.83 -11.12 -1.13
C ALA A 47 13.35 -10.31 -2.33
N GLU A 48 13.59 -10.78 -3.54
CA GLU A 48 13.12 -10.15 -4.77
C GLU A 48 12.91 -11.20 -5.86
N LYS A 49 11.72 -11.17 -6.50
CA LYS A 49 11.38 -12.03 -7.65
C LYS A 49 11.70 -13.51 -7.41
N GLY A 50 11.29 -14.04 -6.26
CA GLY A 50 11.48 -15.44 -5.87
C GLY A 50 12.86 -15.81 -5.35
N HIS A 51 13.83 -14.88 -5.38
CA HIS A 51 15.17 -15.08 -4.83
C HIS A 51 15.26 -14.46 -3.44
N LYS A 52 16.12 -15.04 -2.58
CA LYS A 52 16.42 -14.49 -1.26
C LYS A 52 17.91 -14.46 -0.99
N TRP A 53 18.35 -13.44 -0.27
CA TRP A 53 19.72 -13.24 0.15
C TRP A 53 19.74 -12.99 1.65
N LEU A 54 20.50 -13.80 2.38
CA LEU A 54 20.76 -13.56 3.80
C LEU A 54 21.61 -12.30 3.90
N LEU A 55 21.13 -11.31 4.66
CA LEU A 55 21.86 -10.07 4.88
C LEU A 55 22.71 -10.15 6.13
N ASN A 56 22.15 -10.68 7.21
CA ASN A 56 22.87 -10.89 8.46
C ASN A 56 22.11 -11.83 9.41
N ILE A 57 22.81 -12.31 10.44
CA ILE A 57 22.30 -13.12 11.55
C ILE A 57 22.62 -12.40 12.86
N PHE A 58 21.70 -12.44 13.81
CA PHE A 58 21.83 -11.80 15.12
C PHE A 58 21.38 -12.75 16.22
N ASP A 59 21.96 -12.62 17.41
CA ASP A 59 21.55 -13.39 18.58
C ASP A 59 20.33 -12.74 19.28
N SER A 60 20.10 -11.44 19.09
CA SER A 60 18.99 -10.71 19.69
C SER A 60 17.93 -10.29 18.67
N GLU A 61 16.65 -10.37 19.08
CA GLU A 61 15.52 -9.83 18.30
C GLU A 61 15.72 -8.33 18.04
N GLU A 62 16.33 -7.68 19.02
CA GLU A 62 16.47 -6.24 19.07
C GLU A 62 17.36 -5.72 17.95
N GLU A 63 18.56 -6.28 17.84
CA GLU A 63 19.54 -5.95 16.80
C GLU A 63 19.02 -6.30 15.42
N ALA A 64 18.38 -7.46 15.28
CA ALA A 64 17.81 -7.88 14.00
C ALA A 64 16.74 -6.90 13.51
N CYS A 65 15.85 -6.45 14.40
CA CYS A 65 14.81 -5.49 14.03
C CYS A 65 15.36 -4.09 13.75
N ASP A 66 16.39 -3.65 14.48
CA ASP A 66 17.06 -2.36 14.21
C ASP A 66 17.78 -2.39 12.87
N PHE A 67 18.57 -3.43 12.61
CA PHE A 67 19.23 -3.64 11.33
C PHE A 67 18.22 -3.73 10.18
N TYR A 68 17.16 -4.51 10.37
CA TYR A 68 16.07 -4.63 9.40
C TYR A 68 15.53 -3.25 9.03
N PHE A 69 15.15 -2.45 10.03
CA PHE A 69 14.49 -1.17 9.77
C PHE A 69 15.44 -0.17 9.12
N GLU A 70 16.70 -0.15 9.52
CA GLU A 70 17.70 0.72 8.93
C GLU A 70 17.91 0.40 7.45
N ARG A 71 18.07 -0.88 7.11
CA ARG A 71 18.20 -1.33 5.73
C ARG A 71 16.93 -1.08 4.92
N PHE A 72 15.76 -1.32 5.50
CA PHE A 72 14.47 -1.01 4.89
C PHE A 72 14.39 0.49 4.55
N ARG A 73 14.74 1.36 5.51
CA ARG A 73 14.74 2.81 5.32
C ARG A 73 15.70 3.19 4.21
N VAL A 74 16.95 2.73 4.19
CA VAL A 74 17.88 3.07 3.10
C VAL A 74 17.35 2.60 1.73
N TYR A 75 16.86 1.36 1.65
CA TYR A 75 16.44 0.77 0.38
C TYR A 75 15.15 1.38 -0.18
N PHE A 76 14.19 1.73 0.69
CA PHE A 76 12.89 2.25 0.28
C PHE A 76 12.77 3.78 0.43
N ASN A 77 13.57 4.46 1.23
CA ASN A 77 13.51 5.93 1.36
C ASN A 77 14.18 6.64 0.17
N ASP A 78 15.24 6.08 -0.40
CA ASP A 78 15.89 6.67 -1.59
C ASP A 78 15.05 6.54 -2.88
N ARG A 79 14.15 5.55 -2.97
CA ARG A 79 13.31 5.34 -4.16
C ARG A 79 11.91 5.98 -4.06
N TYR A 80 11.55 6.53 -2.90
CA TYR A 80 10.23 7.10 -2.64
C TYR A 80 10.24 8.60 -2.28
N LYS A 81 11.42 9.26 -2.24
CA LYS A 81 11.54 10.71 -2.02
C LYS A 81 10.66 11.54 -2.97
N ASP A 82 10.51 11.09 -4.22
CA ASP A 82 9.78 11.85 -5.26
C ASP A 82 8.30 11.46 -5.38
N GLN A 83 7.86 10.36 -4.76
CA GLN A 83 6.50 9.85 -4.95
C GLN A 83 5.47 10.46 -3.99
N GLY A 84 5.92 11.20 -2.97
CA GLY A 84 5.05 11.62 -1.87
C GLY A 84 4.34 10.43 -1.21
N PRO A 85 3.51 10.64 -0.17
CA PRO A 85 2.65 9.56 0.30
C PRO A 85 1.76 9.09 -0.86
N LEU A 86 1.73 7.77 -1.10
CA LEU A 86 0.88 7.06 -2.10
C LEU A 86 -0.63 7.43 -2.05
N THR A 87 -1.04 8.30 -1.13
CA THR A 87 -2.42 8.72 -0.92
C THR A 87 -2.86 9.90 -1.76
N VAL A 88 -2.00 10.79 -2.27
CA VAL A 88 -2.52 11.95 -3.03
C VAL A 88 -3.05 11.50 -4.38
N ARG A 89 -2.24 10.80 -5.18
CA ARG A 89 -2.65 10.37 -6.52
C ARG A 89 -3.85 9.42 -6.50
N GLU A 90 -3.90 8.49 -5.56
CA GLU A 90 -5.02 7.54 -5.43
C GLU A 90 -6.28 8.18 -4.85
N LYS A 91 -6.17 9.02 -3.81
CA LYS A 91 -7.31 9.76 -3.26
C LYS A 91 -7.87 10.74 -4.27
N THR A 92 -7.00 11.44 -5.00
CA THR A 92 -7.40 12.35 -6.09
C THR A 92 -8.06 11.59 -7.23
N ARG A 93 -7.53 10.43 -7.66
CA ARG A 93 -8.17 9.58 -8.68
C ARG A 93 -9.54 9.06 -8.23
N ASN A 94 -9.66 8.60 -6.99
CA ASN A 94 -10.92 8.08 -6.46
C ASN A 94 -11.96 9.20 -6.27
N PHE A 95 -11.51 10.39 -5.85
CA PHE A 95 -12.34 11.59 -5.80
C PHE A 95 -12.88 11.96 -7.19
N PHE A 96 -12.01 12.05 -8.21
CA PHE A 96 -12.45 12.34 -9.57
C PHE A 96 -13.39 11.25 -10.12
N ARG A 97 -13.10 9.96 -9.88
CA ARG A 97 -14.02 8.87 -10.28
C ARG A 97 -15.41 9.07 -9.68
N LEU A 98 -15.51 9.30 -8.37
CA LEU A 98 -16.80 9.48 -7.71
C LEU A 98 -17.52 10.74 -8.19
N PHE A 99 -16.78 11.84 -8.34
CA PHE A 99 -17.29 13.11 -8.84
C PHE A 99 -17.89 12.98 -10.25
N PHE A 100 -17.16 12.37 -11.18
CA PHE A 100 -17.67 12.15 -12.54
C PHE A 100 -18.87 11.20 -12.55
N SER A 101 -18.89 10.14 -11.75
CA SER A 101 -20.06 9.25 -11.64
C SER A 101 -21.33 9.98 -11.18
N ILE A 102 -21.20 10.91 -10.21
CA ILE A 102 -22.34 11.70 -9.73
C ILE A 102 -22.84 12.66 -10.82
N ILE A 103 -21.95 13.33 -11.56
CA ILE A 103 -22.32 14.22 -12.67
C ILE A 103 -23.13 13.46 -13.73
N PHE A 104 -22.71 12.26 -14.11
CA PHE A 104 -23.43 11.45 -15.11
C PHE A 104 -24.84 11.07 -14.65
N LEU A 105 -25.02 10.74 -13.37
CA LEU A 105 -26.35 10.43 -12.82
C LEU A 105 -27.27 11.66 -12.84
N ILE A 106 -26.76 12.82 -12.45
CA ILE A 106 -27.54 14.08 -12.45
C ILE A 106 -27.94 14.45 -13.88
N ALA A 107 -27.01 14.39 -14.84
CA ALA A 107 -27.29 14.68 -16.24
C ALA A 107 -28.36 13.73 -16.84
N GLY A 108 -28.31 12.45 -16.49
CA GLY A 108 -29.35 11.48 -16.86
C GLY A 108 -30.73 11.83 -16.29
N LEU A 109 -30.79 12.22 -15.01
CA LEU A 109 -32.04 12.59 -14.35
C LEU A 109 -32.68 13.84 -14.99
N ILE A 110 -31.86 14.85 -15.28
CA ILE A 110 -32.30 16.09 -15.97
C ILE A 110 -32.87 15.74 -17.36
N SER A 111 -32.21 14.86 -18.10
CA SER A 111 -32.67 14.44 -19.43
C SER A 111 -34.05 13.77 -19.38
N VAL A 112 -34.29 12.92 -18.37
CA VAL A 112 -35.59 12.27 -18.16
C VAL A 112 -36.68 13.30 -17.80
N ILE A 113 -36.37 14.26 -16.91
CA ILE A 113 -37.31 15.32 -16.53
C ILE A 113 -37.70 16.16 -17.75
N ILE A 114 -36.74 16.52 -18.60
CA ILE A 114 -37.01 17.27 -19.84
C ILE A 114 -37.92 16.46 -20.78
N LEU A 115 -37.66 15.15 -20.95
CA LEU A 115 -38.50 14.29 -21.78
C LEU A 115 -39.94 14.18 -21.24
N ILE A 116 -40.10 14.07 -19.92
CA ILE A 116 -41.42 14.06 -19.27
C ILE A 116 -42.14 15.38 -19.53
N TYR A 117 -41.46 16.51 -19.32
CA TYR A 117 -42.03 17.84 -19.55
C TYR A 117 -42.51 18.01 -21.00
N ILE A 118 -41.67 17.69 -21.99
CA ILE A 118 -42.03 17.74 -23.42
C ILE A 118 -43.21 16.82 -23.73
N SER A 119 -43.26 15.63 -23.13
CA SER A 119 -44.35 14.68 -23.35
C SER A 119 -45.67 15.18 -22.77
N ILE A 120 -45.64 15.80 -21.59
CA ILE A 120 -46.82 16.43 -20.97
C ILE A 120 -47.31 17.58 -21.86
N GLU A 121 -46.42 18.46 -22.31
CA GLU A 121 -46.79 19.61 -23.17
C GLU A 121 -47.50 19.16 -24.45
N LYS A 122 -47.05 18.06 -25.07
CA LYS A 122 -47.69 17.44 -26.25
C LYS A 122 -49.06 16.81 -25.99
N ILE A 123 -49.42 16.52 -24.75
CA ILE A 123 -50.74 15.98 -24.39
C ILE A 123 -51.76 17.11 -24.20
N PHE A 124 -51.30 18.31 -23.84
CA PHE A 124 -52.15 19.47 -23.55
C PHE A 124 -52.27 20.47 -24.72
N LEU A 125 -51.64 20.18 -25.86
CA LEU A 125 -51.72 20.92 -27.15
C LEU A 125 -52.43 20.05 -28.19
#